data_AF-A0A164HJ59-F1
#
_entry.id   AF-A0A164HJ59-F1
#
_cell.length_a   1.000
_cell.length_b   1.000
_cell.length_c   1.000
_cell.angle_alpha   90.00
_cell.angle_beta   90.00
_cell.angle_gamma   90.00
#
_symmetry.space_group_name_H-M   'P 1'
#
loop_
_entity.id
_entity.type
_entity.pdbx_description
1 polymer ?
#
loop_
_entity_poly.entity_id
_entity_poly.type
_entity_poly.pdbx_seq_one_letter_code
_entity_poly.pdbx_strand_id
1 'polypeptide(L)'
;MDAEVIVVGAGPAGLMLAAELRLTGVNVVLLERLSERTGESRGLGFTARTMEVFDQRGLLPRFGSIEVSTQGHFGGIPLDFGLLEGAHQAAKTVPQSATETVLEQWAVSLGVDLRRNHEVLGVSDKGLSVQVDVASPEGVKTLTAAYLVGCDGGRSTVRKAAGFDFPGTASTMEMFLADVTGLDLQPRMIGETLPGGMVMVGPLPNGVTRLIVCERGAPPRRRETPPSYDEVSSAWKRLTGDDISHGNPLWVSSFGDATRQAAEYRRGRVFLAGDSAHIHLPAGGQGMNTSIQDAVNLGWKLGAVASGRAPERLLDTYHDERWPVGERLLKNTRAQGTLFLSGSEMQPLREVLSELTAYDDVTRHLAGMVSGLEIRYDAGGGTNPLLGYRLPPLVFGDRSVPATSTAALTRARGVLFDFEDNAVLQRVAQGWSDRVDVVTAAIVEHPASWPTSTSAALVRPDGYVAWAAPGSHADLAMSLERWFGPARERTSRTDTAIASKTSVLTQR
;
A
#
# COMPACT_ATOMS: atom_id res chain seq x y z
N MET A 1 -5.98 -18.03 22.63
CA MET A 1 -5.42 -17.37 21.45
C MET A 1 -4.50 -16.27 21.94
N ASP A 2 -3.29 -16.21 21.40
CA ASP A 2 -2.26 -15.21 21.74
C ASP A 2 -2.57 -13.83 21.14
N ALA A 3 -3.23 -13.81 19.98
CA ALA A 3 -3.69 -12.60 19.30
C ALA A 3 -4.94 -12.89 18.46
N GLU A 4 -5.65 -11.85 18.04
CA GLU A 4 -6.66 -11.99 16.99
C GLU A 4 -5.99 -12.12 15.62
N VAL A 5 -4.94 -11.33 15.38
CA VAL A 5 -4.15 -11.38 14.14
C VAL A 5 -2.65 -11.43 14.46
N ILE A 6 -1.94 -12.36 13.83
CA ILE A 6 -0.48 -12.32 13.76
C ILE A 6 -0.06 -11.78 12.38
N VAL A 7 0.87 -10.83 12.37
CA VAL A 7 1.51 -10.31 11.15
C VAL A 7 2.98 -10.73 11.18
N VAL A 8 3.52 -11.21 10.06
CA VAL A 8 4.91 -11.70 9.97
C VAL A 8 5.71 -10.81 9.02
N GLY A 9 6.78 -10.19 9.52
CA GLY A 9 7.64 -9.26 8.78
C GLY A 9 7.31 -7.79 9.07
N ALA A 10 8.25 -7.06 9.66
CA ALA A 10 8.14 -5.64 10.01
C ALA A 10 8.74 -4.71 8.94
N GLY A 11 8.53 -5.04 7.66
CA GLY A 11 8.72 -4.10 6.55
C GLY A 11 7.50 -3.15 6.41
N PRO A 12 7.50 -2.25 5.39
CA PRO A 12 6.44 -1.26 5.21
C PRO A 12 5.02 -1.87 5.16
N ALA A 13 4.84 -3.01 4.49
CA ALA A 13 3.56 -3.73 4.45
C ALA A 13 3.08 -4.15 5.84
N GLY A 14 3.93 -4.85 6.60
CA GLY A 14 3.55 -5.40 7.90
C GLY A 14 3.37 -4.34 8.97
N LEU A 15 4.22 -3.30 8.98
CA LEU A 15 4.08 -2.16 9.89
C LEU A 15 2.78 -1.39 9.63
N MET A 16 2.48 -1.08 8.36
CA MET A 16 1.23 -0.44 7.97
C MET A 16 0.03 -1.31 8.36
N LEU A 17 0.05 -2.60 8.03
CA LEU A 17 -1.06 -3.52 8.30
C LEU A 17 -1.32 -3.67 9.79
N ALA A 18 -0.28 -3.83 10.60
CA ALA A 18 -0.42 -3.98 12.04
C ALA A 18 -1.05 -2.73 12.67
N ALA A 19 -0.67 -1.54 12.20
CA ALA A 19 -1.28 -0.28 12.62
C ALA A 19 -2.75 -0.16 12.17
N GLU A 20 -3.06 -0.46 10.91
CA GLU A 20 -4.43 -0.45 10.38
C GLU A 20 -5.35 -1.38 11.18
N LEU A 21 -4.87 -2.58 11.53
CA LEU A 21 -5.60 -3.52 12.37
C LEU A 21 -5.87 -2.93 13.77
N ARG A 22 -4.88 -2.28 14.40
CA ARG A 22 -5.08 -1.63 15.70
C ARG A 22 -6.12 -0.52 15.67
N LEU A 23 -6.26 0.22 14.56
CA LEU A 23 -7.33 1.22 14.42
C LEU A 23 -8.74 0.62 14.49
N THR A 24 -8.90 -0.67 14.14
CA THR A 24 -10.18 -1.37 14.29
C THR A 24 -10.44 -1.89 15.70
N GLY A 25 -9.42 -1.87 16.57
CA GLY A 25 -9.47 -2.30 17.96
C GLY A 25 -9.06 -3.76 18.20
N VAL A 26 -8.58 -4.49 17.19
CA VAL A 26 -8.14 -5.89 17.37
C VAL A 26 -6.72 -5.96 17.92
N ASN A 27 -6.40 -7.01 18.68
CA ASN A 27 -5.07 -7.28 19.22
C ASN A 27 -4.16 -7.91 18.16
N VAL A 28 -2.98 -7.32 17.99
CA VAL A 28 -2.04 -7.67 16.92
C VAL A 28 -0.67 -7.97 17.50
N VAL A 29 -0.12 -9.12 17.11
CA VAL A 29 1.29 -9.46 17.33
C VAL A 29 2.02 -9.36 15.99
N LEU A 30 3.07 -8.55 15.93
CA LEU A 30 3.92 -8.38 14.75
C LEU A 30 5.28 -9.04 15.01
N LEU A 31 5.60 -10.08 14.25
CA LEU A 31 6.84 -10.85 14.39
C LEU A 31 7.88 -10.39 13.36
N GLU A 32 9.09 -10.09 13.80
CA GLU A 32 10.23 -9.74 12.94
C GLU A 32 11.46 -10.56 13.32
N ARG A 33 12.11 -11.18 12.32
CA ARG A 33 13.29 -12.00 12.54
C ARG A 33 14.53 -11.17 12.87
N LEU A 34 14.65 -9.97 12.32
CA LEU A 34 15.80 -9.10 12.53
C LEU A 34 15.76 -8.43 13.90
N SER A 35 16.91 -8.34 14.55
CA SER A 35 17.10 -7.65 15.83
C SER A 35 16.83 -6.15 15.75
N GLU A 36 17.04 -5.56 14.58
CA GLU A 36 16.88 -4.15 14.29
C GLU A 36 16.49 -3.92 12.82
N ARG A 37 16.16 -2.67 12.47
CA ARG A 37 15.93 -2.27 11.07
C ARG A 37 17.25 -2.35 10.31
N THR A 38 17.23 -2.80 9.06
CA THR A 38 18.46 -2.91 8.25
C THR A 38 19.09 -1.54 7.96
N GLY A 39 18.28 -0.47 7.96
CA GLY A 39 18.71 0.87 7.52
C GLY A 39 18.86 1.00 6.00
N GLU A 40 18.87 -0.12 5.27
CA GLU A 40 18.92 -0.19 3.82
C GLU A 40 17.62 0.37 3.22
N SER A 41 17.75 1.34 2.32
CA SER A 41 16.59 1.95 1.67
C SER A 41 16.51 1.51 0.22
N ARG A 42 15.53 0.69 -0.18
CA ARG A 42 15.36 0.29 -1.59
C ARG A 42 14.38 1.19 -2.34
N GLY A 43 13.37 1.71 -1.64
CA GLY A 43 12.49 2.77 -2.13
C GLY A 43 13.09 4.18 -2.00
N LEU A 44 12.66 5.11 -2.84
CA LEU A 44 13.13 6.51 -2.86
C LEU A 44 12.04 7.54 -2.54
N GLY A 45 10.77 7.12 -2.45
CA GLY A 45 9.69 8.04 -2.15
C GLY A 45 8.31 7.44 -2.35
N PHE A 46 7.32 8.33 -2.40
CA PHE A 46 5.91 7.99 -2.39
C PHE A 46 5.25 8.33 -3.71
N THR A 47 4.48 7.39 -4.24
CA THR A 47 3.51 7.67 -5.31
C THR A 47 2.42 8.62 -4.80
N ALA A 48 1.71 9.28 -5.72
CA ALA A 48 0.57 10.14 -5.39
C ALA A 48 -0.46 9.40 -4.52
N ARG A 49 -0.77 8.14 -4.83
CA ARG A 49 -1.75 7.37 -4.05
C ARG A 49 -1.26 7.06 -2.65
N THR A 50 0.03 6.79 -2.46
CA THR A 50 0.59 6.56 -1.12
C THR A 50 0.68 7.84 -0.30
N MET A 51 0.93 8.99 -0.94
CA MET A 51 0.80 10.30 -0.27
C MET A 51 -0.61 10.50 0.28
N GLU A 52 -1.65 10.22 -0.53
CA GLU A 52 -3.04 10.28 -0.08
C GLU A 52 -3.35 9.28 1.03
N VAL A 53 -2.81 8.06 0.97
CA VAL A 53 -2.99 7.07 2.04
C VAL A 53 -2.40 7.57 3.37
N PHE A 54 -1.22 8.17 3.34
CA PHE A 54 -0.62 8.74 4.54
C PHE A 54 -1.37 9.98 5.04
N ASP A 55 -1.91 10.81 4.15
CA ASP A 55 -2.78 11.92 4.53
C ASP A 55 -4.08 11.42 5.19
N GLN A 56 -4.68 10.38 4.62
CA GLN A 56 -5.86 9.68 5.16
C GLN A 56 -5.62 9.04 6.55
N ARG A 57 -4.37 9.00 7.03
CA ARG A 57 -3.99 8.54 8.38
C ARG A 57 -3.30 9.62 9.22
N GLY A 58 -3.21 10.85 8.71
CA GLY A 58 -2.54 11.96 9.38
C GLY A 58 -1.03 11.73 9.59
N LEU A 59 -0.39 10.94 8.72
CA LEU A 59 1.00 10.54 8.86
C LEU A 59 1.97 11.48 8.16
N LEU A 60 1.54 12.24 7.14
CA LEU A 60 2.41 13.15 6.38
C LEU A 60 3.26 14.07 7.27
N PRO A 61 2.72 14.71 8.34
CA PRO A 61 3.53 15.58 9.21
C PRO A 61 4.69 14.85 9.92
N ARG A 62 4.61 13.53 10.13
CA ARG A 62 5.64 12.75 10.81
C ARG A 62 6.90 12.55 9.97
N PHE A 63 6.81 12.77 8.66
CA PHE A 63 7.94 12.70 7.74
C PHE A 63 8.74 14.02 7.67
N GLY A 64 8.30 15.07 8.37
CA GLY A 64 8.91 16.40 8.30
C GLY A 64 8.63 17.07 6.95
N SER A 65 9.60 17.83 6.44
CA SER A 65 9.50 18.46 5.13
C SER A 65 9.66 17.41 4.03
N ILE A 66 8.60 17.20 3.25
CA ILE A 66 8.62 16.29 2.10
C ILE A 66 8.80 17.13 0.82
N GLU A 67 9.85 16.84 0.06
CA GLU A 67 9.99 17.38 -1.29
C GLU A 67 9.08 16.60 -2.26
N VAL A 68 8.21 17.34 -2.92
CA VAL A 68 7.23 16.82 -3.87
C VAL A 68 7.54 17.27 -5.29
N SER A 69 7.16 16.46 -6.27
CA SER A 69 7.36 16.78 -7.69
C SER A 69 6.26 16.16 -8.55
N THR A 70 5.93 16.85 -9.64
CA THR A 70 5.08 16.31 -10.72
C THR A 70 5.87 15.47 -11.72
N GLN A 71 7.20 15.48 -11.67
CA GLN A 71 8.02 14.75 -12.65
C GLN A 71 7.99 13.25 -12.36
N GLY A 72 7.70 12.44 -13.37
CA GLY A 72 7.73 10.98 -13.30
C GLY A 72 8.36 10.38 -14.55
N HIS A 73 8.33 9.06 -14.67
CA HIS A 73 8.74 8.39 -15.89
C HIS A 73 8.01 7.05 -16.09
N PHE A 74 8.02 6.56 -17.32
CA PHE A 74 7.67 5.20 -17.67
C PHE A 74 8.83 4.56 -18.44
N GLY A 75 9.59 3.66 -17.78
CA GLY A 75 10.77 3.04 -18.40
C GLY A 75 11.82 4.05 -18.89
N GLY A 76 12.09 5.10 -18.11
CA GLY A 76 13.02 6.18 -18.47
C GLY A 76 12.47 7.23 -19.46
N ILE A 77 11.21 7.11 -19.92
CA ILE A 77 10.55 8.16 -20.71
C ILE A 77 9.87 9.13 -19.73
N PRO A 78 10.19 10.45 -19.75
CA PRO A 78 9.61 11.42 -18.84
C PRO A 78 8.09 11.50 -18.95
N LEU A 79 7.41 11.72 -17.81
CA LEU A 79 5.97 11.96 -17.72
C LEU A 79 5.70 13.13 -16.78
N ASP A 80 4.72 13.96 -17.13
CA ASP A 80 4.19 14.98 -16.21
C ASP A 80 2.97 14.43 -15.45
N PHE A 81 3.14 14.18 -14.16
CA PHE A 81 2.06 13.75 -13.26
C PHE A 81 1.16 14.93 -12.86
N GLY A 82 1.51 16.17 -13.22
CA GLY A 82 0.68 17.36 -13.00
C GLY A 82 -0.66 17.31 -13.73
N LEU A 83 -0.77 16.49 -14.78
CA LEU A 83 -2.02 16.23 -15.50
C LEU A 83 -3.05 15.38 -14.69
N LEU A 84 -2.63 14.80 -13.56
CA LEU A 84 -3.52 14.07 -12.66
C LEU A 84 -4.19 15.06 -11.69
N GLU A 85 -5.34 15.59 -12.10
CA GLU A 85 -6.12 16.52 -11.28
C GLU A 85 -6.53 15.93 -9.92
N GLY A 86 -6.57 16.77 -8.88
CA GLY A 86 -7.01 16.36 -7.55
C GLY A 86 -6.14 15.26 -6.95
N ALA A 87 -4.87 15.18 -7.34
CA ALA A 87 -3.90 14.24 -6.82
C ALA A 87 -2.92 14.97 -5.88
N HIS A 88 -2.45 14.25 -4.86
CA HIS A 88 -1.22 14.67 -4.18
C HIS A 88 -0.02 14.52 -5.12
N GLN A 89 0.94 15.43 -5.02
CA GLN A 89 2.21 15.30 -5.75
C GLN A 89 3.08 14.21 -5.12
N ALA A 90 3.85 13.51 -5.96
CA ALA A 90 4.69 12.39 -5.52
C ALA A 90 5.89 12.89 -4.70
N ALA A 91 6.22 12.20 -3.61
CA ALA A 91 7.42 12.47 -2.83
C ALA A 91 8.65 11.84 -3.50
N LYS A 92 9.76 12.57 -3.59
CA LYS A 92 10.96 12.13 -4.35
C LYS A 92 12.17 11.75 -3.51
N THR A 93 12.18 12.14 -2.24
CA THR A 93 13.40 12.10 -1.41
C THR A 93 13.17 11.45 -0.05
N VAL A 94 12.10 10.68 0.13
CA VAL A 94 11.81 9.99 1.39
C VAL A 94 12.35 8.55 1.34
N PRO A 95 13.44 8.24 2.05
CA PRO A 95 13.99 6.89 2.05
C PRO A 95 13.02 5.90 2.70
N GLN A 96 13.06 4.66 2.23
CA GLN A 96 12.30 3.57 2.84
C GLN A 96 12.65 3.38 4.32
N SER A 97 13.91 3.56 4.73
CA SER A 97 14.31 3.44 6.15
C SER A 97 13.65 4.50 7.04
N ALA A 98 13.46 5.72 6.54
CA ALA A 98 12.67 6.75 7.22
C ALA A 98 11.18 6.35 7.30
N THR A 99 10.66 5.73 6.24
CA THR A 99 9.28 5.23 6.19
C THR A 99 9.03 4.13 7.21
N GLU A 100 9.91 3.13 7.29
CA GLU A 100 9.83 2.08 8.30
C GLU A 100 9.91 2.66 9.71
N THR A 101 10.74 3.67 9.93
CA THR A 101 10.84 4.36 11.23
C THR A 101 9.51 5.01 11.64
N VAL A 102 8.90 5.79 10.75
CA VAL A 102 7.62 6.47 11.01
C VAL A 102 6.50 5.45 11.24
N LEU A 103 6.43 4.40 10.40
CA LEU A 103 5.40 3.37 10.51
C LEU A 103 5.56 2.51 11.77
N GLU A 104 6.79 2.18 12.17
CA GLU A 104 7.07 1.47 13.42
C GLU A 104 6.65 2.28 14.64
N GLN A 105 7.06 3.55 14.70
CA GLN A 105 6.66 4.44 15.79
C GLN A 105 5.14 4.61 15.85
N TRP A 106 4.48 4.69 14.69
CA TRP A 106 3.03 4.77 14.61
C TRP A 106 2.34 3.48 15.09
N ALA A 107 2.76 2.32 14.57
CA ALA A 107 2.24 1.01 14.97
C ALA A 107 2.39 0.78 16.49
N VAL A 108 3.57 1.05 17.04
CA VAL A 108 3.83 0.94 18.49
C VAL A 108 2.95 1.92 19.28
N SER A 109 2.79 3.17 18.81
CA SER A 109 1.90 4.15 19.47
C SER A 109 0.42 3.74 19.50
N LEU A 110 0.01 2.85 18.59
CA LEU A 110 -1.34 2.26 18.56
C LEU A 110 -1.45 0.96 19.37
N GLY A 111 -0.36 0.52 20.01
CA GLY A 111 -0.31 -0.66 20.86
C GLY A 111 -0.13 -1.98 20.12
N VAL A 112 0.55 -1.97 18.95
CA VAL A 112 1.04 -3.22 18.33
C VAL A 112 2.10 -3.86 19.22
N ASP A 113 1.97 -5.17 19.47
CA ASP A 113 3.02 -5.97 20.12
C ASP A 113 4.06 -6.40 19.06
N LEU A 114 5.07 -5.54 18.86
CA LEU A 114 6.20 -5.80 17.95
C LEU A 114 7.27 -6.63 18.66
N ARG A 115 7.52 -7.83 18.15
CA ARG A 115 8.52 -8.78 18.67
C ARG A 115 9.63 -9.00 17.64
N ARG A 116 10.79 -8.40 17.90
CA ARG A 116 12.03 -8.60 17.12
C ARG A 116 12.77 -9.87 17.57
N ASN A 117 13.68 -10.38 16.75
CA ASN A 117 14.31 -11.70 16.94
C ASN A 117 13.31 -12.85 17.05
N HIS A 118 12.17 -12.74 16.36
CA HIS A 118 11.13 -13.76 16.32
C HIS A 118 10.95 -14.22 14.87
N GLU A 119 11.58 -15.34 14.53
CA GLU A 119 11.54 -15.91 13.18
C GLU A 119 10.45 -16.99 13.08
N VAL A 120 9.55 -16.84 12.11
CA VAL A 120 8.55 -17.86 11.81
C VAL A 120 9.20 -19.02 11.05
N LEU A 121 9.01 -20.23 11.58
CA LEU A 121 9.54 -21.48 11.04
C LEU A 121 8.46 -22.30 10.32
N GLY A 122 7.22 -22.24 10.80
CA GLY A 122 6.12 -23.07 10.32
C GLY A 122 4.76 -22.42 10.54
N VAL A 123 3.81 -22.81 9.69
CA VAL A 123 2.41 -22.33 9.73
C VAL A 123 1.49 -23.52 9.53
N SER A 124 0.44 -23.61 10.35
CA SER A 124 -0.62 -24.60 10.20
C SER A 124 -1.99 -23.98 10.42
N ASP A 125 -2.79 -23.88 9.36
CA ASP A 125 -4.20 -23.51 9.45
C ASP A 125 -5.01 -24.70 10.01
N LYS A 126 -5.73 -24.47 11.11
CA LYS A 126 -6.58 -25.45 11.81
C LYS A 126 -8.07 -25.22 11.53
N GLY A 127 -8.41 -24.36 10.58
CA GLY A 127 -9.78 -24.05 10.17
C GLY A 127 -10.50 -23.04 11.05
N LEU A 128 -10.32 -23.09 12.38
CA LEU A 128 -10.84 -22.08 13.33
C LEU A 128 -9.75 -21.13 13.84
N SER A 129 -8.49 -21.49 13.68
CA SER A 129 -7.33 -20.70 14.09
C SER A 129 -6.11 -21.10 13.26
N VAL A 130 -5.06 -20.29 13.33
CA VAL A 130 -3.75 -20.58 12.73
C VAL A 130 -2.74 -20.76 13.86
N GLN A 131 -1.95 -21.82 13.77
CA GLN A 131 -0.78 -22.06 14.62
C GLN A 131 0.50 -21.65 13.87
N VAL A 132 1.38 -20.94 14.57
CA VAL A 132 2.62 -20.38 14.02
C VAL A 132 3.77 -20.81 14.91
N ASP A 133 4.72 -21.57 14.37
CA ASP A 133 5.93 -21.96 15.07
C ASP A 133 6.98 -20.86 14.91
N VAL A 134 7.50 -20.36 16.04
CA VAL A 134 8.36 -19.18 16.10
C VAL A 134 9.63 -19.51 16.88
N ALA A 135 10.79 -19.31 16.29
CA ALA A 135 12.05 -19.24 17.02
C ALA A 135 12.15 -17.88 17.71
N SER A 136 12.26 -17.88 19.04
CA SER A 136 12.51 -16.68 19.85
C SER A 136 13.84 -16.80 20.61
N PRO A 137 14.29 -15.73 21.30
CA PRO A 137 15.45 -15.79 22.19
C PRO A 137 15.30 -16.80 23.34
N GLU A 138 14.08 -17.23 23.66
CA GLU A 138 13.78 -18.20 24.72
C GLU A 138 13.69 -19.65 24.19
N GLY A 139 13.80 -19.85 22.88
CA GLY A 139 13.60 -21.13 22.21
C GLY A 139 12.44 -21.12 21.22
N VAL A 140 12.09 -22.29 20.71
CA VAL A 140 10.96 -22.43 19.77
C VAL A 140 9.65 -22.51 20.55
N LYS A 141 8.66 -21.69 20.16
CA LYS A 141 7.30 -21.67 20.71
C LYS A 141 6.25 -21.63 19.61
N THR A 142 5.07 -22.16 19.90
CA THR A 142 3.91 -22.09 18.99
C THR A 142 2.93 -21.02 19.48
N LEU A 143 2.63 -20.05 18.62
CA LEU A 143 1.61 -19.03 18.85
C LEU A 143 0.32 -19.40 18.11
N THR A 144 -0.83 -19.00 18.63
CA THR A 144 -2.15 -19.25 18.03
C THR A 144 -2.93 -17.95 17.83
N ALA A 145 -3.43 -17.71 16.62
CA ALA A 145 -4.27 -16.55 16.30
C ALA A 145 -5.49 -16.92 15.45
N ALA A 146 -6.47 -16.02 15.34
CA ALA A 146 -7.63 -16.22 14.48
C ALA A 146 -7.26 -16.07 13.00
N TYR A 147 -6.27 -15.23 12.69
CA TYR A 147 -5.74 -15.01 11.34
C TYR A 147 -4.23 -14.78 11.35
N LEU A 148 -3.59 -15.09 10.22
CA LEU A 148 -2.17 -14.85 9.97
C LEU A 148 -2.01 -14.06 8.66
N VAL A 149 -1.13 -13.05 8.66
CA VAL A 149 -0.75 -12.34 7.44
C VAL A 149 0.76 -12.37 7.25
N GLY A 150 1.20 -12.95 6.13
CA GLY A 150 2.59 -12.92 5.69
C GLY A 150 2.92 -11.61 5.00
N CYS A 151 3.78 -10.81 5.61
CA CYS A 151 4.40 -9.58 5.08
C CYS A 151 5.93 -9.72 5.04
N ASP A 152 6.43 -10.96 4.97
CA ASP A 152 7.80 -11.40 5.19
C ASP A 152 8.65 -11.44 3.90
N GLY A 153 8.29 -10.58 2.94
CA GLY A 153 9.07 -10.28 1.74
C GLY A 153 9.07 -11.36 0.66
N GLY A 154 9.83 -11.12 -0.42
CA GLY A 154 9.86 -11.96 -1.62
C GLY A 154 10.22 -13.43 -1.38
N ARG A 155 10.93 -13.74 -0.28
CA ARG A 155 11.32 -15.11 0.11
C ARG A 155 10.38 -15.75 1.15
N SER A 156 9.23 -15.12 1.41
CA SER A 156 8.22 -15.47 2.40
C SER A 156 8.19 -16.94 2.82
N THR A 157 8.40 -17.16 4.12
CA THR A 157 8.20 -18.45 4.78
C THR A 157 6.71 -18.74 4.89
N VAL A 158 5.89 -17.73 5.21
CA VAL A 158 4.42 -17.90 5.32
C VAL A 158 3.81 -18.41 4.02
N ARG A 159 4.16 -17.79 2.88
CA ARG A 159 3.68 -18.20 1.55
C ARG A 159 3.99 -19.67 1.27
N LYS A 160 5.24 -20.10 1.53
CA LYS A 160 5.68 -21.49 1.28
C LYS A 160 5.02 -22.47 2.24
N ALA A 161 4.99 -22.16 3.54
CA ALA A 161 4.45 -23.05 4.56
C ALA A 161 2.93 -23.25 4.42
N ALA A 162 2.19 -22.20 4.02
CA ALA A 162 0.75 -22.30 3.74
C ALA A 162 0.43 -22.84 2.33
N GLY A 163 1.46 -23.18 1.54
CA GLY A 163 1.31 -23.84 0.24
C GLY A 163 0.70 -22.97 -0.86
N PHE A 164 0.98 -21.65 -0.84
CA PHE A 164 0.61 -20.76 -1.93
C PHE A 164 1.57 -20.92 -3.10
N ASP A 165 1.01 -21.06 -4.30
CA ASP A 165 1.80 -21.03 -5.53
C ASP A 165 2.31 -19.61 -5.83
N PHE A 166 3.52 -19.53 -6.39
CA PHE A 166 4.17 -18.26 -6.75
C PHE A 166 4.62 -18.24 -8.23
N PRO A 167 3.67 -18.35 -9.18
CA PRO A 167 3.96 -18.35 -10.60
C PRO A 167 4.61 -17.05 -11.07
N GLY A 168 5.31 -17.13 -12.20
CA GLY A 168 5.96 -16.00 -12.86
C GLY A 168 7.32 -16.38 -13.43
N THR A 169 8.11 -15.37 -13.77
CA THR A 169 9.41 -15.54 -14.42
C THR A 169 10.55 -15.57 -13.41
N ALA A 170 11.57 -16.39 -13.68
CA ALA A 170 12.84 -16.28 -13.00
C ALA A 170 13.56 -14.98 -13.39
N SER A 171 14.54 -14.57 -12.59
CA SER A 171 15.41 -13.46 -12.98
C SER A 171 16.23 -13.85 -14.22
N THR A 172 16.42 -12.90 -15.12
CA THR A 172 17.27 -13.00 -16.30
C THR A 172 18.51 -12.12 -16.21
N MET A 173 18.54 -11.14 -15.29
CA MET A 173 19.66 -10.23 -15.12
C MET A 173 19.95 -9.86 -13.67
N GLU A 174 21.19 -9.44 -13.39
CA GLU A 174 21.61 -8.85 -12.11
C GLU A 174 21.76 -7.34 -12.23
N MET A 175 21.27 -6.62 -11.22
CA MET A 175 21.46 -5.17 -11.06
C MET A 175 22.08 -4.89 -9.69
N PHE A 176 22.96 -3.90 -9.64
CA PHE A 176 23.52 -3.40 -8.40
C PHE A 176 22.77 -2.16 -7.93
N LEU A 177 22.63 -2.04 -6.61
CA LEU A 177 22.23 -0.82 -5.93
C LEU A 177 23.30 -0.52 -4.87
N ALA A 178 23.83 0.71 -4.86
CA ALA A 178 24.78 1.14 -3.85
C ALA A 178 24.47 2.56 -3.40
N ASP A 179 24.57 2.84 -2.10
CA ASP A 179 24.62 4.19 -1.58
C ASP A 179 26.06 4.51 -1.18
N VAL A 180 26.62 5.59 -1.73
CA VAL A 180 28.05 5.89 -1.66
C VAL A 180 28.25 7.36 -1.34
N THR A 181 29.21 7.68 -0.49
CA THR A 181 29.64 9.06 -0.21
C THR A 181 30.96 9.37 -0.90
N GLY A 182 31.25 10.65 -1.11
CA GLY A 182 32.51 11.09 -1.73
C GLY A 182 32.57 10.91 -3.24
N LEU A 183 31.41 10.80 -3.90
CA LEU A 183 31.29 10.83 -5.36
C LEU A 183 30.75 12.18 -5.80
N ASP A 184 31.29 12.70 -6.91
CA ASP A 184 30.76 13.87 -7.62
C ASP A 184 30.37 13.44 -9.04
N LEU A 185 29.10 13.07 -9.21
CA LEU A 185 28.55 12.54 -10.45
C LEU A 185 27.36 13.39 -10.89
N GLN A 186 27.23 13.60 -12.20
CA GLN A 186 26.06 14.27 -12.76
C GLN A 186 24.78 13.46 -12.48
N PRO A 187 23.71 14.09 -11.97
CA PRO A 187 22.44 13.41 -11.69
C PRO A 187 21.83 12.77 -12.93
N ARG A 188 21.35 11.52 -12.79
CA ARG A 188 20.67 10.73 -13.82
C ARG A 188 19.42 10.11 -13.19
N MET A 189 18.46 10.96 -12.79
CA MET A 189 17.36 10.60 -11.88
C MET A 189 16.37 9.56 -12.43
N ILE A 190 16.15 9.55 -13.75
CA ILE A 190 15.31 8.54 -14.43
C ILE A 190 16.16 7.45 -15.10
N GLY A 191 17.47 7.45 -14.81
CA GLY A 191 18.51 6.63 -15.40
C GLY A 191 18.88 7.02 -16.84
N GLU A 192 19.99 6.49 -17.29
CA GLU A 192 20.55 6.68 -18.63
C GLU A 192 20.88 5.33 -19.26
N THR A 193 20.40 5.11 -20.49
CA THR A 193 20.72 3.94 -21.30
C THR A 193 22.04 4.13 -22.02
N LEU A 194 22.93 3.15 -21.92
CA LEU A 194 24.24 3.10 -22.55
C LEU A 194 24.35 1.86 -23.47
N PRO A 195 25.30 1.82 -24.42
CA PRO A 195 25.45 0.67 -25.31
C PRO A 195 25.58 -0.67 -24.58
N GLY A 196 26.20 -0.72 -23.40
CA GLY A 196 26.38 -1.92 -22.59
C GLY A 196 25.35 -2.17 -21.49
N GLY A 197 24.37 -1.28 -21.26
CA GLY A 197 23.50 -1.39 -20.09
C GLY A 197 22.80 -0.08 -19.72
N MET A 198 22.55 0.16 -18.43
CA MET A 198 22.10 1.46 -17.93
C MET A 198 22.73 1.79 -16.57
N VAL A 199 22.79 3.08 -16.28
CA VAL A 199 23.17 3.61 -14.96
C VAL A 199 22.16 4.65 -14.46
N MET A 200 21.97 4.73 -13.14
CA MET A 200 21.18 5.76 -12.48
C MET A 200 22.04 6.42 -11.41
N VAL A 201 21.93 7.74 -11.29
CA VAL A 201 22.57 8.54 -10.24
C VAL A 201 21.50 9.37 -9.57
N GLY A 202 21.19 9.02 -8.33
CA GLY A 202 20.23 9.74 -7.49
C GLY A 202 20.92 10.40 -6.31
N PRO A 203 21.07 11.74 -6.29
CA PRO A 203 21.53 12.45 -5.09
C PRO A 203 20.52 12.24 -3.95
N LEU A 204 21.04 11.92 -2.78
CA LEU A 204 20.29 11.78 -1.53
C LEU A 204 20.78 12.83 -0.51
N PRO A 205 20.00 13.11 0.55
CA PRO A 205 20.45 13.99 1.63
C PRO A 205 21.80 13.58 2.24
N ASN A 206 22.48 14.52 2.88
CA ASN A 206 23.75 14.33 3.58
C ASN A 206 24.94 13.88 2.68
N GLY A 207 24.92 14.25 1.39
CA GLY A 207 26.03 13.97 0.47
C GLY A 207 26.15 12.50 0.05
N VAL A 208 25.07 11.73 0.22
CA VAL A 208 24.97 10.35 -0.24
C VAL A 208 24.53 10.34 -1.71
N THR A 209 25.18 9.53 -2.53
CA THR A 209 24.81 9.28 -3.93
C THR A 209 24.33 7.85 -4.09
N ARG A 210 23.10 7.68 -4.57
CA ARG A 210 22.56 6.38 -4.96
C ARG A 210 22.94 6.03 -6.39
N LEU A 211 23.50 4.84 -6.56
CA LEU A 211 23.82 4.24 -7.84
C LEU A 211 22.90 3.05 -8.10
N ILE A 212 22.35 2.97 -9.31
CA ILE A 212 21.85 1.71 -9.87
C ILE A 212 22.67 1.41 -11.11
N VAL A 213 23.24 0.20 -11.17
CA VAL A 213 24.07 -0.23 -12.29
C VAL A 213 23.52 -1.53 -12.84
N CYS A 214 23.19 -1.53 -14.13
CA CYS A 214 22.66 -2.69 -14.82
C CYS A 214 23.52 -2.95 -16.05
N GLU A 215 24.32 -4.00 -16.00
CA GLU A 215 25.13 -4.44 -17.14
C GLU A 215 24.34 -5.44 -17.99
N ARG A 216 24.19 -5.17 -19.28
CA ARG A 216 23.41 -6.03 -20.17
C ARG A 216 24.08 -7.38 -20.34
N GLY A 217 23.28 -8.44 -20.23
CA GLY A 217 23.77 -9.81 -20.37
C GLY A 217 24.49 -10.36 -19.14
N ALA A 218 24.63 -9.59 -18.05
CA ALA A 218 25.14 -10.09 -16.79
C ALA A 218 24.11 -11.05 -16.16
N PRO A 219 24.40 -12.36 -16.08
CA PRO A 219 23.44 -13.34 -15.57
C PRO A 219 23.23 -13.15 -14.07
N PRO A 220 22.03 -13.47 -13.54
CA PRO A 220 21.75 -13.41 -12.11
C PRO A 220 22.66 -14.37 -11.35
N ARG A 221 23.31 -13.90 -10.29
CA ARG A 221 24.14 -14.73 -9.43
C ARG A 221 23.38 -15.13 -8.17
N ARG A 222 23.52 -16.40 -7.77
CA ARG A 222 23.08 -16.82 -6.44
C ARG A 222 24.08 -16.31 -5.41
N ARG A 223 23.66 -15.35 -4.60
CA ARG A 223 24.49 -14.71 -3.57
C ARG A 223 24.03 -15.10 -2.18
N GLU A 224 24.97 -15.45 -1.33
CA GLU A 224 24.76 -15.64 0.12
C GLU A 224 25.05 -14.36 0.90
N THR A 225 25.98 -13.55 0.39
CA THR A 225 26.36 -12.24 0.93
C THR A 225 26.12 -11.13 -0.09
N PRO A 226 25.98 -9.87 0.35
CA PRO A 226 25.91 -8.74 -0.58
C PRO A 226 27.15 -8.63 -1.50
N PRO A 227 27.02 -7.98 -2.68
CA PRO A 227 28.16 -7.72 -3.57
C PRO A 227 29.19 -6.81 -2.90
N SER A 228 30.44 -6.88 -3.37
CA SER A 228 31.44 -5.87 -2.98
C SER A 228 31.23 -4.57 -3.77
N TYR A 229 31.71 -3.46 -3.22
CA TYR A 229 31.70 -2.19 -3.94
C TYR A 229 32.60 -2.22 -5.19
N ASP A 230 33.66 -3.01 -5.18
CA ASP A 230 34.54 -3.21 -6.34
C ASP A 230 33.80 -3.81 -7.54
N GLU A 231 32.80 -4.67 -7.32
CA GLU A 231 31.94 -5.17 -8.41
C GLU A 231 31.13 -4.03 -9.04
N VAL A 232 30.60 -3.12 -8.20
CA VAL A 232 29.82 -1.96 -8.65
C VAL A 232 30.69 -0.97 -9.40
N SER A 233 31.85 -0.60 -8.85
CA SER A 233 32.77 0.37 -9.48
C SER A 233 33.34 -0.17 -10.79
N SER A 234 33.64 -1.48 -10.85
CA SER A 234 34.07 -2.13 -12.08
C SER A 234 32.99 -2.15 -13.16
N ALA A 235 31.74 -2.44 -12.78
CA ALA A 235 30.61 -2.40 -13.71
C ALA A 235 30.33 -0.97 -14.21
N TRP A 236 30.38 0.01 -13.30
CA TRP A 236 30.27 1.43 -13.65
C TRP A 236 31.32 1.82 -14.69
N LYS A 237 32.60 1.53 -14.43
CA LYS A 237 33.72 1.87 -15.31
C LYS A 237 33.61 1.23 -16.70
N ARG A 238 33.11 0.00 -16.79
CA ARG A 238 32.85 -0.65 -18.10
C ARG A 238 31.73 0.02 -18.89
N LEU A 239 30.72 0.57 -18.22
CA LEU A 239 29.57 1.20 -18.86
C LEU A 239 29.82 2.66 -19.22
N THR A 240 30.42 3.43 -18.32
CA THR A 240 30.56 4.89 -18.45
C THR A 240 31.96 5.34 -18.84
N GLY A 241 32.98 4.52 -18.58
CA GLY A 241 34.39 4.89 -18.70
C GLY A 241 34.97 5.59 -17.46
N ASP A 242 34.12 6.04 -16.53
CA ASP A 242 34.53 6.79 -15.34
C ASP A 242 34.95 5.87 -14.20
N ASP A 243 35.90 6.30 -13.36
CA ASP A 243 36.35 5.54 -12.20
C ASP A 243 35.75 6.08 -10.89
N ILE A 244 34.92 5.27 -10.25
CA ILE A 244 34.27 5.59 -8.97
C ILE A 244 34.84 4.78 -7.80
N SER A 245 35.96 4.06 -7.97
CA SER A 245 36.53 3.19 -6.93
C SER A 245 36.93 3.93 -5.64
N HIS A 246 37.10 5.25 -5.72
CA HIS A 246 37.44 6.14 -4.60
C HIS A 246 36.25 6.44 -3.66
N GLY A 247 35.03 6.09 -4.06
CA GLY A 247 33.84 6.32 -3.25
C GLY A 247 33.82 5.48 -1.97
N ASN A 248 33.19 6.00 -0.92
CA ASN A 248 33.03 5.32 0.37
C ASN A 248 31.63 4.68 0.44
N PRO A 249 31.49 3.36 0.24
CA PRO A 249 30.19 2.69 0.22
C PRO A 249 29.59 2.65 1.64
N LEU A 250 28.34 3.06 1.77
CA LEU A 250 27.56 2.88 3.00
C LEU A 250 26.94 1.48 3.04
N TRP A 251 26.41 1.03 1.89
CA TRP A 251 25.94 -0.33 1.69
C TRP A 251 25.86 -0.64 0.19
N VAL A 252 25.86 -1.94 -0.13
CA VAL A 252 25.75 -2.47 -1.49
C VAL A 252 24.76 -3.61 -1.48
N SER A 253 23.93 -3.70 -2.51
CA SER A 253 23.01 -4.81 -2.71
C SER A 253 22.90 -5.16 -4.18
N SER A 254 22.33 -6.33 -4.44
CA SER A 254 21.98 -6.78 -5.78
C SER A 254 20.55 -7.26 -5.81
N PHE A 255 19.89 -7.05 -6.94
CA PHE A 255 18.54 -7.50 -7.19
C PHE A 255 18.39 -7.90 -8.65
N GLY A 256 17.33 -8.65 -8.92
CA GLY A 256 17.01 -9.13 -10.24
C GLY A 256 15.69 -8.55 -10.76
N ASP A 257 15.32 -9.00 -11.95
CA ASP A 257 14.07 -8.71 -12.67
C ASP A 257 13.01 -9.82 -12.51
N ALA A 258 13.23 -10.76 -11.57
CA ALA A 258 12.26 -11.81 -11.28
C ALA A 258 10.88 -11.21 -11.01
N THR A 259 9.88 -11.70 -11.74
CA THR A 259 8.53 -11.15 -11.69
C THR A 259 7.56 -12.27 -11.36
N ARG A 260 7.01 -12.25 -10.14
CA ARG A 260 6.14 -13.32 -9.62
C ARG A 260 5.02 -12.75 -8.78
N GLN A 261 3.89 -13.42 -8.78
CA GLN A 261 2.73 -13.08 -7.97
C GLN A 261 2.12 -14.34 -7.41
N ALA A 262 1.61 -14.28 -6.18
CA ALA A 262 0.91 -15.40 -5.56
C ALA A 262 -0.38 -15.67 -6.34
N ALA A 263 -0.66 -16.95 -6.60
CA ALA A 263 -1.88 -17.33 -7.32
C ALA A 263 -3.15 -16.88 -6.59
N GLU A 264 -3.09 -16.85 -5.25
CA GLU A 264 -4.16 -16.41 -4.36
C GLU A 264 -3.55 -15.54 -3.26
N TYR A 265 -4.29 -14.54 -2.78
CA TYR A 265 -3.84 -13.65 -1.69
C TYR A 265 -4.41 -14.06 -0.33
N ARG A 266 -5.37 -14.99 -0.33
CA ARG A 266 -6.04 -15.57 0.83
C ARG A 266 -6.12 -17.07 0.64
N ARG A 267 -5.81 -17.83 1.69
CA ARG A 267 -6.09 -19.26 1.79
C ARG A 267 -6.55 -19.57 3.21
N GLY A 268 -7.83 -19.86 3.36
CA GLY A 268 -8.45 -20.03 4.68
C GLY A 268 -8.25 -18.79 5.55
N ARG A 269 -7.49 -18.97 6.65
CA ARG A 269 -7.16 -17.92 7.63
C ARG A 269 -5.80 -17.26 7.42
N VAL A 270 -5.08 -17.64 6.35
CA VAL A 270 -3.76 -17.09 6.00
C VAL A 270 -3.88 -16.14 4.82
N PHE A 271 -3.25 -14.98 4.93
CA PHE A 271 -3.20 -13.94 3.89
C PHE A 271 -1.75 -13.57 3.55
N LEU A 272 -1.53 -12.99 2.37
CA LEU A 272 -0.25 -12.44 1.93
C LEU A 272 -0.42 -10.98 1.52
N ALA A 273 0.50 -10.11 1.90
CA ALA A 273 0.51 -8.70 1.50
C ALA A 273 1.94 -8.18 1.18
N GLY A 274 2.03 -7.29 0.20
CA GLY A 274 3.29 -6.72 -0.28
C GLY A 274 4.18 -7.77 -0.96
N ASP A 275 5.50 -7.69 -0.74
CA ASP A 275 6.48 -8.55 -1.43
C ASP A 275 6.28 -10.06 -1.21
N SER A 276 5.56 -10.47 -0.16
CA SER A 276 5.17 -11.88 0.01
C SER A 276 4.15 -12.33 -1.03
N ALA A 277 3.32 -11.41 -1.53
CA ALA A 277 2.27 -11.62 -2.52
C ALA A 277 2.73 -11.31 -3.94
N HIS A 278 3.67 -10.38 -4.16
CA HIS A 278 4.17 -10.03 -5.50
C HIS A 278 5.58 -9.47 -5.46
N ILE A 279 6.44 -9.90 -6.39
CA ILE A 279 7.77 -9.33 -6.63
C ILE A 279 7.90 -8.93 -8.09
N HIS A 280 8.63 -7.85 -8.35
CA HIS A 280 8.83 -7.31 -9.67
C HIS A 280 10.07 -6.42 -9.73
N LEU A 281 10.47 -6.03 -10.93
CA LEU A 281 11.49 -5.00 -11.13
C LEU A 281 11.08 -3.69 -10.43
N PRO A 282 11.94 -3.01 -9.65
CA PRO A 282 11.60 -1.77 -8.93
C PRO A 282 11.46 -0.54 -9.86
N ALA A 283 10.94 -0.72 -11.07
CA ALA A 283 10.68 0.34 -12.04
C ALA A 283 9.57 1.28 -11.55
N GLY A 284 9.84 2.59 -11.60
CA GLY A 284 8.90 3.65 -11.22
C GLY A 284 8.61 3.72 -9.71
N GLY A 285 9.38 3.03 -8.86
CA GLY A 285 9.23 3.09 -7.40
C GLY A 285 7.93 2.49 -6.85
N GLN A 286 7.25 1.60 -7.58
CA GLN A 286 5.88 1.18 -7.28
C GLN A 286 5.75 0.11 -6.17
N GLY A 287 6.79 -0.67 -5.88
CA GLY A 287 6.68 -1.88 -5.05
C GLY A 287 6.28 -1.61 -3.58
N MET A 288 7.04 -0.76 -2.88
CA MET A 288 6.70 -0.35 -1.50
C MET A 288 5.33 0.34 -1.45
N ASN A 289 5.04 1.18 -2.44
CA ASN A 289 3.79 1.93 -2.52
C ASN A 289 2.56 1.01 -2.67
N THR A 290 2.66 -0.02 -3.50
CA THR A 290 1.62 -1.04 -3.66
C THR A 290 1.48 -1.87 -2.40
N SER A 291 2.61 -2.24 -1.77
CA SER A 291 2.63 -2.99 -0.51
C SER A 291 1.91 -2.28 0.64
N ILE A 292 2.08 -0.95 0.76
CA ILE A 292 1.36 -0.12 1.73
C ILE A 292 -0.15 -0.12 1.41
N GLN A 293 -0.52 -0.03 0.13
CA GLN A 293 -1.93 -0.05 -0.27
C GLN A 293 -2.60 -1.41 -0.05
N ASP A 294 -1.88 -2.51 -0.21
CA ASP A 294 -2.38 -3.85 0.16
C ASP A 294 -2.71 -3.93 1.65
N ALA A 295 -1.81 -3.41 2.48
CA ALA A 295 -1.98 -3.37 3.92
C ALA A 295 -3.21 -2.53 4.34
N VAL A 296 -3.41 -1.37 3.72
CA VAL A 296 -4.58 -0.51 3.96
C VAL A 296 -5.87 -1.18 3.51
N ASN A 297 -5.88 -1.83 2.35
CA ASN A 297 -7.06 -2.54 1.86
C ASN A 297 -7.44 -3.71 2.77
N LEU A 298 -6.47 -4.51 3.21
CA LEU A 298 -6.71 -5.66 4.08
C LEU A 298 -7.04 -5.26 5.53
N GLY A 299 -6.34 -4.25 6.07
CA GLY A 299 -6.35 -3.96 7.51
C GLY A 299 -7.74 -3.67 8.06
N TRP A 300 -8.53 -2.82 7.38
CA TRP A 300 -9.89 -2.51 7.84
C TRP A 300 -10.85 -3.70 7.67
N LYS A 301 -10.71 -4.47 6.59
CA LYS A 301 -11.54 -5.66 6.31
C LYS A 301 -11.29 -6.75 7.34
N LEU A 302 -10.02 -7.10 7.52
CA LEU A 302 -9.57 -8.12 8.45
C LEU A 302 -9.90 -7.73 9.89
N GLY A 303 -9.66 -6.48 10.27
CA GLY A 303 -10.03 -5.97 11.59
C GLY A 303 -11.54 -5.99 11.83
N ALA A 304 -12.37 -5.62 10.84
CA ALA A 304 -13.82 -5.68 10.95
C ALA A 304 -14.35 -7.12 11.10
N VAL A 305 -13.79 -8.09 10.37
CA VAL A 305 -14.19 -9.50 10.50
C VAL A 305 -13.66 -10.14 11.79
N ALA A 306 -12.41 -9.90 12.15
CA ALA A 306 -11.82 -10.42 13.38
C ALA A 306 -12.54 -9.89 14.64
N SER A 307 -13.02 -8.64 14.62
CA SER A 307 -13.84 -8.06 15.69
C SER A 307 -15.33 -8.41 15.62
N GLY A 308 -15.75 -9.26 14.68
CA GLY A 308 -17.15 -9.70 14.52
C GLY A 308 -18.12 -8.62 14.01
N ARG A 309 -17.60 -7.54 13.43
CA ARG A 309 -18.38 -6.39 12.94
C ARG A 309 -18.77 -6.48 11.46
N ALA A 310 -18.12 -7.37 10.71
CA ALA A 310 -18.39 -7.61 9.30
C ALA A 310 -18.43 -9.12 9.00
N PRO A 311 -19.16 -9.54 7.95
CA PRO A 311 -19.20 -10.94 7.54
C PRO A 311 -17.89 -11.37 6.86
N GLU A 312 -17.55 -12.66 6.97
CA GLU A 312 -16.30 -13.21 6.45
C GLU A 312 -16.11 -13.03 4.93
N ARG A 313 -17.22 -12.99 4.17
CA ARG A 313 -17.22 -12.71 2.72
C ARG A 313 -16.56 -11.36 2.36
N LEU A 314 -16.46 -10.43 3.30
CA LEU A 314 -15.75 -9.18 3.08
C LEU A 314 -14.25 -9.43 2.80
N LEU A 315 -13.66 -10.45 3.41
CA LEU A 315 -12.24 -10.78 3.24
C LEU A 315 -11.92 -11.32 1.85
N ASP A 316 -12.89 -11.94 1.16
CA ASP A 316 -12.69 -12.42 -0.22
C ASP A 316 -12.43 -11.25 -1.17
N THR A 317 -13.06 -10.10 -0.92
CA THR A 317 -12.82 -8.88 -1.69
C THR A 317 -11.38 -8.38 -1.61
N TYR A 318 -10.56 -8.82 -0.63
CA TYR A 318 -9.14 -8.46 -0.61
C TYR A 318 -8.42 -9.04 -1.83
N HIS A 319 -8.65 -10.32 -2.13
CA HIS A 319 -8.07 -10.95 -3.32
C HIS A 319 -8.66 -10.34 -4.59
N ASP A 320 -9.99 -10.24 -4.68
CA ASP A 320 -10.67 -9.73 -5.88
C ASP A 320 -10.23 -8.31 -6.25
N GLU A 321 -9.89 -7.49 -5.25
CA GLU A 321 -9.46 -6.11 -5.47
C GLU A 321 -7.94 -5.98 -5.68
N ARG A 322 -7.12 -6.68 -4.89
CA ARG A 322 -5.67 -6.46 -4.85
C ARG A 322 -4.88 -7.37 -5.78
N TRP A 323 -5.42 -8.54 -6.10
CA TRP A 323 -4.77 -9.44 -7.05
C TRP A 323 -4.72 -8.84 -8.47
N PRO A 324 -5.80 -8.27 -9.04
CA PRO A 324 -5.73 -7.62 -10.36
C PRO A 324 -4.80 -6.40 -10.37
N VAL A 325 -4.68 -5.68 -9.25
CA VAL A 325 -3.71 -4.59 -9.12
C VAL A 325 -2.28 -5.12 -9.17
N GLY A 326 -1.99 -6.22 -8.47
CA GLY A 326 -0.70 -6.92 -8.56
C GLY A 326 -0.40 -7.38 -10.00
N GLU A 327 -1.38 -7.93 -10.70
CA GLU A 327 -1.20 -8.39 -12.09
C GLU A 327 -0.86 -7.21 -13.01
N ARG A 328 -1.58 -6.10 -12.88
CA ARG A 328 -1.34 -4.85 -13.61
C ARG A 328 0.04 -4.26 -13.30
N LEU A 329 0.47 -4.33 -12.04
CA LEU A 329 1.79 -3.90 -11.59
C LEU A 329 2.91 -4.71 -12.25
N LEU A 330 2.80 -6.03 -12.22
CA LEU A 330 3.74 -6.94 -12.86
C LEU A 330 3.83 -6.68 -14.38
N LYS A 331 2.67 -6.50 -15.04
CA LYS A 331 2.61 -6.22 -16.48
C LYS A 331 3.32 -4.90 -16.82
N ASN A 332 3.04 -3.83 -16.07
CA ASN A 332 3.61 -2.53 -16.39
C ASN A 332 5.12 -2.46 -16.07
N THR A 333 5.56 -3.03 -14.96
CA THR A 333 6.97 -3.01 -14.57
C THR A 333 7.83 -3.85 -15.51
N ARG A 334 7.30 -4.96 -16.05
CA ARG A 334 7.92 -5.71 -17.15
C ARG A 334 7.99 -4.89 -18.45
N ALA A 335 6.95 -4.16 -18.79
CA ALA A 335 6.97 -3.28 -19.96
C ALA A 335 8.04 -2.19 -19.81
N GLN A 336 8.10 -1.54 -18.65
CA GLN A 336 9.14 -0.55 -18.34
C GLN A 336 10.54 -1.16 -18.38
N GLY A 337 10.74 -2.35 -17.79
CA GLY A 337 12.00 -3.08 -17.84
C GLY A 337 12.41 -3.42 -19.27
N THR A 338 11.48 -3.89 -20.10
CA THR A 338 11.73 -4.18 -21.52
C THR A 338 12.11 -2.92 -22.29
N LEU A 339 11.44 -1.80 -22.05
CA LEU A 339 11.77 -0.53 -22.68
C LEU A 339 13.13 0.02 -22.24
N PHE A 340 13.51 -0.21 -20.98
CA PHE A 340 14.65 0.50 -20.37
C PHE A 340 15.93 -0.33 -20.29
N LEU A 341 15.83 -1.64 -20.12
CA LEU A 341 16.96 -2.53 -19.88
C LEU A 341 17.40 -3.32 -21.13
N SER A 342 16.62 -3.27 -22.21
CA SER A 342 16.97 -3.88 -23.51
C SER A 342 18.04 -3.07 -24.26
N GLY A 343 18.48 -3.56 -25.42
CA GLY A 343 19.44 -2.88 -26.27
C GLY A 343 18.84 -1.87 -27.23
N SER A 344 19.69 -1.42 -28.16
CA SER A 344 19.34 -0.44 -29.19
C SER A 344 18.18 -0.88 -30.07
N GLU A 345 17.85 -2.18 -30.10
CA GLU A 345 16.68 -2.73 -30.78
C GLU A 345 15.35 -2.16 -30.26
N MET A 346 15.30 -1.71 -29.00
CA MET A 346 14.10 -1.09 -28.42
C MET A 346 14.01 0.42 -28.66
N GLN A 347 15.07 1.04 -29.18
CA GLN A 347 15.15 2.49 -29.35
C GLN A 347 14.04 3.07 -30.27
N PRO A 348 13.71 2.47 -31.43
CA PRO A 348 12.63 2.98 -32.27
C PRO A 348 11.26 2.97 -31.56
N LEU A 349 10.98 1.95 -30.73
CA LEU A 349 9.73 1.91 -29.97
C LEU A 349 9.70 2.94 -28.84
N ARG A 350 10.85 3.21 -28.20
CA ARG A 350 10.98 4.28 -27.20
C ARG A 350 10.73 5.66 -27.79
N GLU A 351 11.22 5.91 -29.01
CA GLU A 351 11.01 7.17 -29.74
C GLU A 351 9.53 7.38 -30.05
N VAL A 352 8.86 6.37 -30.64
CA VAL A 352 7.41 6.43 -30.90
C VAL A 352 6.63 6.63 -29.60
N LEU A 353 6.97 5.91 -28.52
CA LEU A 353 6.27 6.08 -27.24
C LEU A 353 6.49 7.48 -26.65
N SER A 354 7.68 8.06 -26.83
CA SER A 354 8.01 9.41 -26.39
C SER A 354 7.20 10.47 -27.16
N GLU A 355 7.00 10.28 -28.48
CA GLU A 355 6.08 11.10 -29.26
C GLU A 355 4.64 11.01 -28.74
N LEU A 356 4.18 9.80 -28.41
CA LEU A 356 2.83 9.58 -27.88
C LEU A 356 2.61 10.23 -26.51
N THR A 357 3.65 10.35 -25.67
CA THR A 357 3.54 11.06 -24.38
C THR A 357 3.32 12.58 -24.51
N ALA A 358 3.42 13.15 -25.72
CA ALA A 358 2.99 14.52 -25.97
C ALA A 358 1.45 14.69 -25.93
N TYR A 359 0.67 13.61 -26.00
CA TYR A 359 -0.79 13.66 -25.86
C TYR A 359 -1.21 13.47 -24.40
N ASP A 360 -2.00 14.41 -23.88
CA ASP A 360 -2.46 14.42 -22.48
C ASP A 360 -3.14 13.12 -22.05
N ASP A 361 -3.94 12.50 -22.92
CA ASP A 361 -4.65 11.25 -22.59
C ASP A 361 -3.70 10.08 -22.39
N VAL A 362 -2.62 10.02 -23.17
CA VAL A 362 -1.57 8.99 -23.04
C VAL A 362 -0.80 9.21 -21.74
N THR A 363 -0.39 10.45 -21.48
CA THR A 363 0.35 10.79 -20.26
C THR A 363 -0.52 10.58 -19.01
N ARG A 364 -1.80 10.95 -19.05
CA ARG A 364 -2.75 10.69 -17.95
C ARG A 364 -2.92 9.20 -17.69
N HIS A 365 -3.00 8.38 -18.74
CA HIS A 365 -3.07 6.92 -18.59
C HIS A 365 -1.80 6.35 -17.93
N LEU A 366 -0.62 6.67 -18.47
CA LEU A 366 0.65 6.13 -17.94
C LEU A 366 0.97 6.68 -16.54
N ALA A 367 0.71 7.96 -16.28
CA ALA A 367 0.89 8.58 -14.98
C ALA A 367 -0.09 7.99 -13.96
N GLY A 368 -1.37 7.79 -14.34
CA GLY A 368 -2.37 7.15 -13.49
C GLY A 368 -1.97 5.72 -13.10
N MET A 369 -1.39 4.97 -14.04
CA MET A 369 -0.85 3.63 -13.82
C MET A 369 0.32 3.62 -12.82
N VAL A 370 1.34 4.45 -13.03
CA VAL A 370 2.55 4.46 -12.18
C VAL A 370 2.26 5.07 -10.80
N SER A 371 1.34 6.04 -10.72
CA SER A 371 0.99 6.71 -9.46
C SER A 371 -0.01 5.94 -8.59
N GLY A 372 -0.65 4.90 -9.14
CA GLY A 372 -1.70 4.12 -8.48
C GLY A 372 -3.07 4.82 -8.40
N LEU A 373 -3.25 5.97 -9.07
CA LEU A 373 -4.54 6.68 -9.06
C LEU A 373 -5.55 6.10 -10.06
N GLU A 374 -5.11 5.29 -11.03
CA GLU A 374 -6.02 4.59 -11.96
C GLU A 374 -6.78 3.42 -11.31
N ILE A 375 -6.40 3.02 -10.09
CA ILE A 375 -6.98 1.85 -9.41
C ILE A 375 -8.47 2.07 -9.19
N ARG A 376 -9.27 1.11 -9.67
CA ARG A 376 -10.72 1.05 -9.51
C ARG A 376 -11.14 -0.34 -9.06
N TYR A 377 -11.96 -0.41 -8.02
CA TYR A 377 -12.55 -1.65 -7.53
C TYR A 377 -14.00 -1.82 -7.98
N ASP A 378 -14.52 -3.04 -7.93
CA ASP A 378 -15.95 -3.27 -8.12
C ASP A 378 -16.74 -2.82 -6.89
N ALA A 379 -17.46 -1.70 -7.03
CA ALA A 379 -18.35 -1.16 -6.01
C ALA A 379 -19.81 -1.66 -6.10
N GLY A 380 -20.15 -2.55 -7.05
CA GLY A 380 -21.52 -3.04 -7.26
C GLY A 380 -22.29 -2.37 -8.41
N GLY A 381 -21.58 -1.72 -9.33
CA GLY A 381 -22.14 -1.11 -10.53
C GLY A 381 -22.91 0.20 -10.30
N GLY A 382 -23.15 0.91 -11.40
CA GLY A 382 -23.78 2.23 -11.40
C GLY A 382 -23.20 3.14 -12.49
N THR A 383 -23.84 4.29 -12.68
CA THR A 383 -23.45 5.31 -13.66
C THR A 383 -22.62 6.44 -13.05
N ASN A 384 -22.53 6.53 -11.72
CA ASN A 384 -21.71 7.56 -11.08
C ASN A 384 -20.21 7.30 -11.35
N PRO A 385 -19.45 8.29 -11.87
CA PRO A 385 -18.07 8.09 -12.29
C PRO A 385 -17.09 7.85 -11.13
N LEU A 386 -17.47 8.18 -9.88
CA LEU A 386 -16.62 7.98 -8.71
C LEU A 386 -16.63 6.53 -8.21
N LEU A 387 -17.62 5.73 -8.60
CA LEU A 387 -17.81 4.38 -8.05
C LEU A 387 -16.59 3.49 -8.27
N GLY A 388 -16.06 2.98 -7.14
CA GLY A 388 -14.90 2.12 -7.13
C GLY A 388 -13.56 2.85 -7.20
N TYR A 389 -13.55 4.15 -7.45
CA TYR A 389 -12.34 4.97 -7.41
C TYR A 389 -12.10 5.52 -6.00
N ARG A 390 -10.85 5.90 -5.74
CA ARG A 390 -10.49 6.69 -4.57
C ARG A 390 -11.14 8.09 -4.65
N LEU A 391 -11.77 8.53 -3.57
CA LEU A 391 -12.32 9.90 -3.50
C LEU A 391 -11.13 10.89 -3.55
N PRO A 392 -11.11 11.87 -4.47
CA PRO A 392 -10.07 12.90 -4.47
C PRO A 392 -10.12 13.73 -3.17
N PRO A 393 -9.03 14.39 -2.79
CA PRO A 393 -9.04 15.39 -1.73
C PRO A 393 -10.06 16.49 -2.07
N LEU A 394 -10.99 16.71 -1.15
CA LEU A 394 -11.97 17.80 -1.18
C LEU A 394 -11.71 18.69 0.03
N VAL A 395 -11.92 20.00 -0.11
CA VAL A 395 -11.89 20.94 1.01
C VAL A 395 -13.31 21.36 1.36
N PHE A 396 -13.60 21.38 2.66
CA PHE A 396 -14.91 21.74 3.19
C PHE A 396 -14.87 23.13 3.83
N GLY A 397 -15.96 23.89 3.68
CA GLY A 397 -16.04 25.27 4.17
C GLY A 397 -16.34 25.42 5.67
N ASP A 398 -16.87 24.38 6.30
CA ASP A 398 -17.26 24.40 7.71
C ASP A 398 -16.11 23.94 8.62
N ARG A 399 -15.82 24.75 9.65
CA ARG A 399 -14.79 24.44 10.66
C ARG A 399 -15.26 23.43 11.71
N SER A 400 -16.55 23.09 11.74
CA SER A 400 -17.11 22.09 12.65
C SER A 400 -16.85 20.64 12.20
N VAL A 401 -16.48 20.46 10.93
CA VAL A 401 -16.12 19.17 10.32
C VAL A 401 -14.61 19.09 10.05
N PRO A 402 -14.06 17.90 9.73
CA PRO A 402 -12.69 17.81 9.22
C PRO A 402 -12.50 18.74 8.01
N ALA A 403 -11.36 19.43 7.93
CA ALA A 403 -11.13 20.41 6.87
C ALA A 403 -11.10 19.80 5.45
N THR A 404 -10.73 18.51 5.35
CA THR A 404 -10.62 17.80 4.08
C THR A 404 -11.25 16.41 4.12
N SER A 405 -11.57 15.86 2.94
CA SER A 405 -12.06 14.48 2.81
C SER A 405 -11.03 13.45 3.31
N THR A 406 -9.74 13.73 3.19
CA THR A 406 -8.67 12.88 3.72
C THR A 406 -8.58 12.93 5.24
N ALA A 407 -8.70 14.11 5.85
CA ALA A 407 -8.70 14.27 7.31
C ALA A 407 -9.86 13.53 7.99
N ALA A 408 -11.00 13.40 7.30
CA ALA A 408 -12.14 12.62 7.78
C ALA A 408 -11.84 11.11 7.90
N LEU A 409 -10.83 10.59 7.23
CA LEU A 409 -10.48 9.16 7.21
C LEU A 409 -9.40 8.77 8.25
N THR A 410 -8.90 9.71 9.04
CA THR A 410 -7.79 9.50 10.01
C THR A 410 -8.05 8.39 11.03
N ARG A 411 -9.32 8.09 11.33
CA ARG A 411 -9.74 7.04 12.27
C ARG A 411 -9.95 5.66 11.61
N ALA A 412 -9.69 5.53 10.31
CA ALA A 412 -9.97 4.32 9.51
C ALA A 412 -11.41 3.78 9.68
N ARG A 413 -12.37 4.70 9.70
CA ARG A 413 -13.81 4.40 9.71
C ARG A 413 -14.40 4.66 8.32
N GLY A 414 -15.57 4.08 8.05
CA GLY A 414 -16.34 4.49 6.88
C GLY A 414 -16.81 5.94 7.03
N VAL A 415 -16.95 6.67 5.94
CA VAL A 415 -17.46 8.04 5.97
C VAL A 415 -18.55 8.19 4.93
N LEU A 416 -19.74 8.60 5.35
CA LEU A 416 -20.78 9.10 4.46
C LEU A 416 -20.64 10.62 4.37
N PHE A 417 -20.17 11.09 3.22
CA PHE A 417 -20.19 12.51 2.90
C PHE A 417 -21.57 12.88 2.34
N ASP A 418 -22.22 13.83 3.00
CA ASP A 418 -23.51 14.40 2.63
C ASP A 418 -23.29 15.87 2.26
N PHE A 419 -23.26 16.16 0.96
CA PHE A 419 -22.90 17.49 0.47
C PHE A 419 -24.08 18.47 0.44
N GLU A 420 -25.30 17.99 0.74
CA GLU A 420 -26.56 18.75 0.59
C GLU A 420 -27.42 18.78 1.87
N ASP A 421 -26.91 18.28 3.01
CA ASP A 421 -27.65 18.18 4.28
C ASP A 421 -28.96 17.38 4.16
N ASN A 422 -28.84 16.18 3.57
CA ASN A 422 -29.96 15.28 3.34
C ASN A 422 -30.29 14.45 4.59
N ALA A 423 -31.29 14.91 5.36
CA ALA A 423 -31.79 14.25 6.56
C ALA A 423 -32.21 12.78 6.38
N VAL A 424 -32.58 12.34 5.17
CA VAL A 424 -32.93 10.93 4.90
C VAL A 424 -31.67 10.06 4.90
N LEU A 425 -30.62 10.50 4.21
CA LEU A 425 -29.33 9.78 4.16
C LEU A 425 -28.73 9.67 5.57
N GLN A 426 -28.75 10.78 6.32
CA GLN A 426 -28.28 10.82 7.70
C GLN A 426 -29.05 9.81 8.58
N ARG A 427 -30.38 9.73 8.44
CA ARG A 427 -31.21 8.79 9.21
C ARG A 427 -30.90 7.32 8.86
N VAL A 428 -30.71 7.00 7.59
CA VAL A 428 -30.35 5.64 7.14
C VAL A 428 -29.00 5.23 7.76
N ALA A 429 -28.02 6.13 7.75
CA ALA A 429 -26.69 5.85 8.29
C ALA A 429 -26.65 5.66 9.83
N GLN A 430 -27.68 6.08 10.58
CA GLN A 430 -27.70 5.97 12.05
C GLN A 430 -27.52 4.53 12.55
N GLY A 431 -28.00 3.51 11.81
CA GLY A 431 -27.81 2.11 12.17
C GLY A 431 -26.34 1.64 12.17
N TRP A 432 -25.45 2.43 11.57
CA TRP A 432 -24.03 2.15 11.41
C TRP A 432 -23.13 3.19 12.11
N SER A 433 -23.66 4.03 12.99
CA SER A 433 -22.90 5.10 13.64
C SER A 433 -21.69 4.60 14.46
N ASP A 434 -21.68 3.32 14.81
CA ASP A 434 -20.54 2.67 15.47
C ASP A 434 -19.37 2.34 14.53
N ARG A 435 -19.56 2.46 13.21
CA ARG A 435 -18.58 2.09 12.15
C ARG A 435 -18.44 3.13 11.03
N VAL A 436 -19.47 3.93 10.79
CA VAL A 436 -19.54 4.94 9.74
C VAL A 436 -19.80 6.31 10.37
N ASP A 437 -18.96 7.28 10.05
CA ASP A 437 -19.13 8.67 10.42
C ASP A 437 -19.90 9.41 9.31
N VAL A 438 -20.71 10.39 9.68
CA VAL A 438 -21.44 11.24 8.73
C VAL A 438 -20.79 12.62 8.74
N VAL A 439 -20.38 13.10 7.57
CA VAL A 439 -19.82 14.44 7.37
C VAL A 439 -20.76 15.21 6.47
N THR A 440 -21.49 16.14 7.05
CA THR A 440 -22.40 17.04 6.34
C THR A 440 -21.69 18.37 6.09
N ALA A 441 -21.26 18.61 4.86
CA ALA A 441 -20.56 19.85 4.52
C ALA A 441 -20.56 20.16 3.03
N ALA A 442 -20.66 21.44 2.69
CA ALA A 442 -20.48 21.92 1.33
C ALA A 442 -19.00 21.87 0.92
N ILE A 443 -18.77 21.47 -0.33
CA ILE A 443 -17.44 21.46 -0.94
C ILE A 443 -17.09 22.88 -1.37
N VAL A 444 -15.93 23.39 -0.94
CA VAL A 444 -15.43 24.71 -1.34
C VAL A 444 -14.27 24.63 -2.32
N GLU A 445 -13.50 23.53 -2.30
CA GLU A 445 -12.47 23.25 -3.32
C GLU A 445 -12.53 21.78 -3.74
N HIS A 446 -12.47 21.55 -5.05
CA HIS A 446 -12.50 20.23 -5.68
C HIS A 446 -11.72 20.26 -7.01
N PRO A 447 -11.27 19.10 -7.54
CA PRO A 447 -10.69 19.04 -8.89
C PRO A 447 -11.69 19.50 -9.96
N ALA A 448 -11.19 19.99 -11.10
CA ALA A 448 -12.03 20.45 -12.21
C ALA A 448 -12.92 19.34 -12.78
N SER A 449 -12.41 18.10 -12.77
CA SER A 449 -13.12 16.86 -13.12
C SER A 449 -14.18 16.39 -12.10
N TRP A 450 -14.42 17.13 -11.01
CA TRP A 450 -15.44 16.74 -10.02
C TRP A 450 -16.85 16.67 -10.64
N PRO A 451 -17.58 15.55 -10.47
CA PRO A 451 -18.94 15.42 -10.98
C PRO A 451 -19.91 16.22 -10.10
N THR A 452 -20.22 17.45 -10.50
CA THR A 452 -21.05 18.42 -9.75
C THR A 452 -22.47 17.92 -9.44
N SER A 453 -22.96 16.90 -10.14
CA SER A 453 -24.23 16.25 -9.84
C SER A 453 -24.19 15.33 -8.61
N THR A 454 -23.01 15.02 -8.06
CA THR A 454 -22.87 14.09 -6.93
C THR A 454 -23.20 14.80 -5.63
N SER A 455 -24.31 14.42 -5.01
CA SER A 455 -24.82 15.00 -3.77
C SER A 455 -24.38 14.26 -2.50
N ALA A 456 -23.98 12.99 -2.61
CA ALA A 456 -23.42 12.24 -1.50
C ALA A 456 -22.49 11.10 -1.96
N ALA A 457 -21.55 10.71 -1.09
CA ALA A 457 -20.66 9.59 -1.32
C ALA A 457 -20.36 8.82 -0.02
N LEU A 458 -20.54 7.49 -0.05
CA LEU A 458 -20.08 6.58 1.00
C LEU A 458 -18.67 6.10 0.64
N VAL A 459 -17.72 6.42 1.50
CA VAL A 459 -16.31 6.13 1.34
C VAL A 459 -15.88 5.10 2.38
N ARG A 460 -15.17 4.07 1.91
CA ARG A 460 -14.58 3.03 2.75
C ARG A 460 -13.40 3.57 3.57
N PRO A 461 -12.99 2.88 4.64
CA PRO A 461 -11.80 3.26 5.42
C PRO A 461 -10.51 3.44 4.61
N ASP A 462 -10.38 2.75 3.47
CA ASP A 462 -9.24 2.83 2.55
C ASP A 462 -9.36 3.95 1.49
N GLY A 463 -10.39 4.79 1.59
CA GLY A 463 -10.59 5.98 0.76
C GLY A 463 -11.31 5.73 -0.57
N TYR A 464 -11.78 4.51 -0.82
CA TYR A 464 -12.50 4.16 -2.06
C TYR A 464 -14.02 4.34 -1.92
N VAL A 465 -14.65 4.88 -2.96
CA VAL A 465 -16.09 5.14 -3.00
C VAL A 465 -16.84 3.82 -3.21
N ALA A 466 -17.58 3.41 -2.17
CA ALA A 466 -18.43 2.23 -2.17
C ALA A 466 -19.84 2.49 -2.72
N TRP A 467 -20.31 3.74 -2.65
CA TRP A 467 -21.61 4.18 -3.13
C TRP A 467 -21.61 5.69 -3.35
N ALA A 468 -22.34 6.20 -4.34
CA ALA A 468 -22.56 7.61 -4.56
C ALA A 468 -24.01 7.90 -5.00
N ALA A 469 -24.52 9.08 -4.64
CA ALA A 469 -25.80 9.59 -5.11
C ALA A 469 -25.63 10.83 -6.00
N PRO A 470 -26.40 10.92 -7.10
CA PRO A 470 -27.11 9.83 -7.76
C PRO A 470 -26.13 8.87 -8.45
N GLY A 471 -26.62 7.69 -8.87
CA GLY A 471 -25.95 6.85 -9.86
C GLY A 471 -25.43 5.50 -9.36
N SER A 472 -25.46 5.18 -8.07
CA SER A 472 -25.34 3.78 -7.62
C SER A 472 -26.56 2.94 -8.02
N HIS A 473 -26.34 1.66 -8.35
CA HIS A 473 -27.46 0.70 -8.51
C HIS A 473 -28.09 0.32 -7.18
N ALA A 474 -27.26 0.09 -6.15
CA ALA A 474 -27.72 -0.19 -4.80
C ALA A 474 -28.16 1.09 -4.10
N ASP A 475 -29.17 0.99 -3.23
CA ASP A 475 -29.44 2.07 -2.28
C ASP A 475 -28.37 2.15 -1.18
N LEU A 476 -28.41 3.21 -0.37
CA LEU A 476 -27.42 3.44 0.68
C LEU A 476 -27.43 2.32 1.73
N ALA A 477 -28.59 1.78 2.10
CA ALA A 477 -28.71 0.75 3.14
C ALA A 477 -28.07 -0.57 2.69
N MET A 478 -28.33 -0.99 1.44
CA MET A 478 -27.71 -2.15 0.82
C MET A 478 -26.18 -2.01 0.77
N SER A 479 -25.66 -0.83 0.41
CA SER A 479 -24.22 -0.57 0.38
C SER A 479 -23.60 -0.55 1.78
N LEU A 480 -24.27 0.05 2.77
CA LEU A 480 -23.82 0.02 4.17
C LEU A 480 -23.76 -1.42 4.69
N GLU A 481 -24.78 -2.24 4.41
CA GLU A 481 -24.80 -3.64 4.82
C GLU A 481 -23.72 -4.48 4.14
N ARG A 482 -23.51 -4.28 2.83
CA ARG A 482 -22.47 -4.97 2.06
C ARG A 482 -21.08 -4.77 2.65
N TRP A 483 -20.73 -3.52 2.98
CA TRP A 483 -19.36 -3.15 3.33
C TRP A 483 -19.11 -3.10 4.84
N PHE A 484 -20.11 -2.80 5.65
CA PHE A 484 -19.97 -2.59 7.10
C PHE A 484 -20.76 -3.59 7.95
N GLY A 485 -21.44 -4.57 7.34
CA GLY A 485 -22.26 -5.57 8.03
C GLY A 485 -23.64 -5.03 8.43
N PRO A 486 -24.45 -5.80 9.18
CA PRO A 486 -25.82 -5.39 9.52
C PRO A 486 -25.88 -4.14 10.40
N ALA A 487 -26.97 -3.39 10.27
CA ALA A 487 -27.30 -2.28 11.17
C ALA A 487 -27.44 -2.78 12.61
N ARG A 488 -27.06 -1.96 13.60
CA ARG A 488 -27.41 -2.25 14.99
C ARG A 488 -28.90 -1.95 15.21
N GLU A 489 -29.63 -2.91 15.76
CA GLU A 489 -30.97 -2.65 16.26
C GLU A 489 -30.90 -1.63 17.41
N ARG A 490 -31.75 -0.61 17.37
CA ARG A 490 -31.96 0.26 18.52
C ARG A 490 -32.57 -0.60 19.62
N THR A 491 -31.79 -0.90 20.66
CA THR A 491 -32.39 -1.17 21.97
C THR A 491 -33.08 0.12 22.41
N SER A 492 -34.38 0.23 22.16
CA SER A 492 -35.18 1.29 22.77
C SER A 492 -35.06 1.12 24.29
N ARG A 493 -34.47 2.11 24.97
CA ARG A 493 -34.47 2.25 26.44
C ARG A 493 -35.88 2.55 26.97
N THR A 494 -36.88 1.80 26.53
CA THR A 494 -38.29 1.97 26.89
C THR A 494 -38.88 0.70 27.51
N ASP A 495 -38.24 -0.47 27.37
CA ASP A 495 -38.77 -1.73 27.94
C ASP A 495 -38.25 -2.09 29.34
N THR A 496 -37.28 -1.34 29.89
CA THR A 496 -36.84 -1.55 31.29
C THR A 496 -37.72 -0.87 32.33
N ALA A 497 -38.76 -0.13 31.93
CA ALA A 497 -39.69 0.55 32.84
C ALA A 497 -41.01 -0.19 33.08
N ILE A 498 -41.29 -1.28 32.35
CA ILE A 498 -42.54 -2.05 32.51
C ILE A 498 -42.34 -3.36 33.29
N ALA A 499 -41.11 -3.90 33.34
CA ALA A 499 -40.81 -5.11 34.12
C ALA A 499 -40.66 -4.89 35.64
N SER A 500 -40.57 -3.64 36.11
CA SER A 500 -40.33 -3.31 37.53
C SER A 500 -41.60 -2.92 38.32
N LYS A 501 -42.80 -2.92 37.70
CA LYS A 501 -44.07 -2.63 38.39
C LYS A 501 -44.98 -3.83 38.62
N THR A 502 -44.64 -5.03 38.15
CA THR A 502 -45.50 -6.22 38.29
C THR A 502 -45.09 -7.14 39.45
N SER A 503 -44.00 -6.88 40.17
CA SER A 503 -43.52 -7.78 41.25
C SER A 503 -43.86 -7.35 42.69
N VAL A 504 -44.62 -6.26 42.90
CA VAL A 504 -45.00 -5.79 44.25
C VAL A 504 -46.52 -5.85 44.40
N LEU A 505 -47.11 -7.03 44.22
CA LEU A 505 -48.54 -7.27 44.52
C LEU A 505 -48.84 -8.76 44.72
N THR A 506 -47.93 -9.52 45.34
CA THR A 506 -48.25 -10.86 45.86
C THR A 506 -47.24 -11.25 46.92
N GLN A 507 -47.51 -10.86 48.17
CA GLN A 507 -47.18 -11.63 49.37
C GLN A 507 -48.03 -11.08 50.51
N ARG A 508 -49.11 -11.82 50.80
CA ARG A 508 -49.79 -11.83 52.09
C ARG A 508 -49.07 -12.81 53.01
#